data_AF-A0A9P8UDE2-F1
#
_entry.id   AF-A0A9P8UDE2-F1
#
_cell.length_a   1.000
_cell.length_b   1.000
_cell.length_c   1.000
_cell.angle_alpha   90.00
_cell.angle_beta   90.00
_cell.angle_gamma   90.00
#
_symmetry.space_group_name_H-M   'P 1'
#
loop_
_entity.id
_entity.type
_entity.pdbx_description
1 polymer ?
#
loop_
_entity_poly.entity_id
_entity_poly.type
_entity_poly.pdbx_seq_one_letter_code
_entity_poly.pdbx_strand_id
1 'polypeptide(L)'
;MLIPASFALLILSGTASAYWLPESLKCVKTCVVPKNTTGADDTPSIVQTVAECGDSSRVIFETGFTYNLMTPLQLSSLTNIEFVFNANVSLPENMTYVESVVNNTKIYPGRWINFAGTNVTLTGSKEPGNGWFIGHGELWWPGGATNSGNNARPHFFSLKVNYLRVRDLKILNPVAWVFSMGGSYVWMTNTLIDARSDDGFPFNTDGIDMSASNSLIEGFTIYNGDDLINISPPTTNVTVRNMYASGGHGIAVSCSSGIGGNYLFENAVVEDSLMGARFKGGLGTTCQLNNITWKNFEIRNTTYPIHFIENYVDQEKGLSPGANASLAAYATNFSWENISGQTGESLSDGSCITDPCWSATLGDSNRKGLYLLCADEDHCKDFHFKNINLTGYDGKAAEMECTGLNGVAGMGISCTNGTITSE
;
A
#
# COMPACT_ATOMS: atom_id res chain seq x y z
N MET A 1 25.95 -28.01 -18.26
CA MET A 1 25.04 -27.45 -19.28
C MET A 1 23.77 -28.27 -19.27
N LEU A 2 22.78 -27.82 -18.49
CA LEU A 2 21.41 -28.34 -18.45
C LEU A 2 20.60 -27.24 -17.76
N ILE A 3 19.82 -26.53 -18.56
CA ILE A 3 18.96 -25.42 -18.16
C ILE A 3 17.69 -26.05 -17.57
N PRO A 4 17.26 -25.74 -16.33
CA PRO A 4 15.98 -26.23 -15.83
C PRO A 4 14.84 -25.38 -16.41
N ALA A 5 13.72 -26.07 -16.62
CA ALA A 5 12.59 -25.66 -17.42
C ALA A 5 11.90 -24.38 -16.93
N SER A 6 11.57 -23.50 -17.88
CA SER A 6 10.68 -22.37 -17.69
C SER A 6 9.31 -22.86 -17.21
N PHE A 7 8.94 -22.50 -15.99
CA PHE A 7 7.57 -22.65 -15.52
C PHE A 7 6.70 -21.58 -16.19
N ALA A 8 5.72 -22.02 -16.96
CA ALA A 8 4.72 -21.17 -17.57
C ALA A 8 3.88 -20.50 -16.46
N LEU A 9 3.89 -19.17 -16.44
CA LEU A 9 3.01 -18.34 -15.63
C LEU A 9 1.56 -18.69 -16.00
N LEU A 10 0.86 -19.43 -15.15
CA LEU A 10 -0.57 -19.67 -15.32
C LEU A 10 -1.28 -18.34 -15.07
N ILE A 11 -1.66 -17.64 -16.13
CA ILE A 11 -2.58 -16.51 -16.05
C ILE A 11 -3.93 -17.10 -15.63
N LEU A 12 -4.24 -17.03 -14.33
CA LEU A 12 -5.56 -17.31 -13.80
C LEU A 12 -6.52 -16.26 -14.39
N SER A 13 -7.19 -16.62 -15.48
CA SER A 13 -8.35 -15.90 -15.99
C SER A 13 -9.52 -16.15 -15.04
N GLY A 14 -9.49 -15.52 -13.87
CA GLY A 14 -10.65 -15.44 -12.99
C GLY A 14 -11.72 -14.61 -13.68
N THR A 15 -12.88 -15.21 -13.96
CA THR A 15 -14.08 -14.47 -14.35
C THR A 15 -14.58 -13.69 -13.13
N ALA A 16 -13.97 -12.54 -12.87
CA ALA A 16 -14.47 -11.59 -11.90
C ALA A 16 -15.79 -11.03 -12.44
N SER A 17 -16.89 -11.30 -11.74
CA SER A 17 -18.16 -10.58 -11.93
C SER A 17 -17.92 -9.12 -11.59
N ALA A 18 -17.57 -8.34 -12.60
CA ALA A 18 -17.46 -6.90 -12.51
C ALA A 18 -18.84 -6.33 -12.12
N TYR A 19 -18.92 -5.73 -10.94
CA TYR A 19 -20.00 -4.81 -10.61
C TYR A 19 -19.83 -3.59 -11.53
N TRP A 20 -20.41 -3.69 -12.73
CA TRP A 20 -20.45 -2.61 -13.71
C TRP A 20 -21.39 -1.51 -13.21
N LEU A 21 -20.84 -0.48 -12.58
CA LEU A 21 -21.47 0.84 -12.61
C LEU A 21 -21.30 1.39 -14.04
N PRO A 22 -22.30 2.08 -14.62
CA PRO A 22 -22.36 2.34 -16.05
C PRO A 22 -21.10 3.05 -16.57
N GLU A 23 -20.41 2.39 -17.51
CA GLU A 23 -19.08 2.71 -18.03
C GLU A 23 -19.03 3.92 -18.99
N SER A 24 -20.15 4.61 -19.22
CA SER A 24 -20.15 5.76 -20.11
C SER A 24 -21.29 6.68 -19.79
N LEU A 25 -20.97 7.90 -19.34
CA LEU A 25 -21.89 9.01 -19.49
C LEU A 25 -22.10 9.22 -21.00
N LYS A 26 -23.25 8.79 -21.55
CA LYS A 26 -23.60 9.09 -22.94
C LYS A 26 -23.82 10.61 -23.05
N CYS A 27 -23.11 11.26 -23.99
CA CYS A 27 -23.16 12.71 -24.26
C CYS A 27 -22.64 13.61 -23.11
N VAL A 28 -21.37 13.47 -22.73
CA VAL A 28 -20.71 14.41 -21.80
C VAL A 28 -19.83 15.43 -22.48
N LYS A 29 -19.85 16.63 -21.93
CA LYS A 29 -18.91 17.69 -22.30
C LYS A 29 -17.49 17.18 -22.07
N THR A 30 -16.67 17.25 -23.12
CA THR A 30 -15.28 16.80 -23.10
C THR A 30 -14.38 18.01 -23.28
N CYS A 31 -13.40 18.17 -22.40
CA CYS A 31 -12.42 19.25 -22.46
C CYS A 31 -11.02 18.65 -22.49
N VAL A 32 -10.22 19.08 -23.46
CA VAL A 32 -8.82 18.69 -23.57
C VAL A 32 -7.97 19.72 -22.84
N VAL A 33 -7.09 19.26 -21.95
CA VAL A 33 -6.16 20.15 -21.26
C VAL A 33 -5.09 20.61 -22.27
N PRO A 34 -4.96 21.92 -22.55
CA PRO A 34 -3.92 22.41 -23.44
C PRO A 34 -2.54 22.22 -22.79
N LYS A 35 -1.61 21.58 -23.51
CA LYS A 35 -0.22 21.46 -23.06
C LYS A 35 0.51 22.79 -23.23
N ASN A 36 1.23 23.21 -22.20
CA ASN A 36 2.13 24.36 -22.27
C ASN A 36 3.35 24.03 -23.16
N THR A 37 3.58 24.84 -24.20
CA THR A 37 4.63 24.61 -25.20
C THR A 37 6.01 25.13 -24.79
N THR A 38 6.14 25.88 -23.70
CA THR A 38 7.42 26.42 -23.23
C THR A 38 8.14 25.52 -22.22
N GLY A 39 7.55 24.36 -21.89
CA GLY A 39 8.05 23.47 -20.82
C GLY A 39 7.75 23.96 -19.40
N ALA A 40 7.02 25.08 -19.27
CA ALA A 40 6.59 25.65 -17.99
C ALA A 40 5.46 24.84 -17.32
N ASP A 41 5.05 25.27 -16.14
CA ASP A 41 3.99 24.66 -15.32
C ASP A 41 2.67 24.51 -16.08
N ASP A 42 2.16 23.27 -16.15
CA ASP A 42 0.87 22.94 -16.74
C ASP A 42 -0.28 23.01 -15.70
N THR A 43 0.02 23.03 -14.40
CA THR A 43 -0.99 23.05 -13.33
C THR A 43 -2.07 24.13 -13.51
N PRO A 44 -1.74 25.40 -13.85
CA PRO A 44 -2.76 26.43 -14.07
C PRO A 44 -3.73 26.10 -15.21
N SER A 45 -3.23 25.52 -16.31
CA SER A 45 -4.06 25.13 -17.46
C SER A 45 -5.00 23.98 -17.12
N ILE A 46 -4.56 23.05 -16.26
CA ILE A 46 -5.39 21.94 -15.76
C ILE A 46 -6.51 22.50 -14.89
N VAL A 47 -6.19 23.35 -13.91
CA VAL A 47 -7.19 23.97 -13.02
C VAL A 47 -8.22 24.76 -13.82
N GLN A 48 -7.77 25.57 -14.79
CA GLN A 48 -8.66 26.33 -15.66
C GLN A 48 -9.57 25.41 -16.50
N THR A 49 -8.99 24.38 -17.13
CA THR A 49 -9.75 23.41 -17.95
C THR A 49 -10.82 22.71 -17.13
N VAL A 50 -10.51 22.28 -15.91
CA VAL A 50 -11.48 21.62 -15.01
C VAL A 50 -12.62 22.57 -14.64
N ALA A 51 -12.29 23.80 -14.25
CA ALA A 51 -13.29 24.82 -13.90
C ALA A 51 -14.21 25.15 -15.08
N GLU A 52 -13.65 25.30 -16.28
CA GLU A 52 -14.41 25.57 -17.49
C GLU A 52 -15.21 24.35 -17.96
N CYS A 53 -14.71 23.13 -17.76
CA CYS A 53 -15.42 21.91 -18.13
C CYS A 53 -16.68 21.72 -17.28
N GLY A 54 -16.57 21.99 -15.97
CA GLY A 54 -17.65 21.89 -15.00
C GLY A 54 -18.01 20.43 -14.65
N ASP A 55 -19.11 20.26 -13.91
CA ASP A 55 -19.59 18.95 -13.49
C ASP A 55 -20.10 18.10 -14.66
N SER A 56 -20.24 16.79 -14.44
CA SER A 56 -20.78 15.86 -15.46
C SER A 56 -20.00 15.91 -16.77
N SER A 57 -18.67 15.92 -16.66
CA SER A 57 -17.77 16.17 -17.77
C SER A 57 -16.61 15.17 -17.83
N ARG A 58 -15.84 15.27 -18.91
CA ARG A 58 -14.62 14.49 -19.12
C ARG A 58 -13.46 15.43 -19.43
N VAL A 59 -12.38 15.31 -18.69
CA VAL A 59 -11.13 16.06 -18.89
C VAL A 59 -10.07 15.11 -19.43
N ILE A 60 -9.50 15.43 -20.59
CA ILE A 60 -8.55 14.57 -21.32
C ILE A 60 -7.17 15.22 -21.34
N PHE A 61 -6.17 14.43 -20.95
CA PHE A 61 -4.75 14.69 -21.20
C PHE A 61 -4.37 13.89 -22.45
N GLU A 62 -4.08 14.57 -23.56
CA GLU A 62 -3.84 13.92 -24.85
C GLU A 62 -2.49 13.20 -24.90
N THR A 63 -2.41 12.12 -25.68
CA THR A 63 -1.16 11.39 -25.90
C THR A 63 -0.11 12.24 -26.61
N GLY A 64 1.17 11.84 -26.53
CA GLY A 64 2.28 12.55 -27.16
C GLY A 64 2.87 13.68 -26.33
N PHE A 65 2.41 13.87 -25.09
CA PHE A 65 2.89 14.89 -24.17
C PHE A 65 3.29 14.31 -22.80
N THR A 66 4.14 15.05 -22.10
CA THR A 66 4.36 14.94 -20.65
C THR A 66 3.95 16.26 -20.00
N TYR A 67 2.89 16.29 -19.20
CA TYR A 67 2.44 17.48 -18.47
C TYR A 67 3.29 17.67 -17.21
N ASN A 68 3.84 18.87 -17.02
CA ASN A 68 4.70 19.23 -15.90
C ASN A 68 3.86 19.86 -14.78
N LEU A 69 3.69 19.18 -13.66
CA LEU A 69 3.01 19.72 -12.48
C LEU A 69 4.01 20.44 -11.58
N MET A 70 4.41 21.65 -11.96
CA MET A 70 5.43 22.39 -11.19
C MET A 70 4.86 22.88 -9.85
N THR A 71 3.56 23.13 -9.78
CA THR A 71 2.86 23.47 -8.54
C THR A 71 1.88 22.37 -8.12
N PRO A 72 1.63 22.18 -6.80
CA PRO A 72 0.68 21.19 -6.33
C PRO A 72 -0.73 21.39 -6.93
N LEU A 73 -1.27 20.34 -7.54
CA LEU A 73 -2.58 20.34 -8.16
C LEU A 73 -3.67 20.13 -7.10
N GLN A 74 -4.55 21.13 -6.95
CA GLN A 74 -5.64 21.14 -5.97
C GLN A 74 -6.99 21.19 -6.69
N LEU A 75 -7.69 20.06 -6.77
CA LEU A 75 -9.00 19.95 -7.39
C LEU A 75 -10.04 19.48 -6.37
N SER A 76 -10.79 20.44 -5.82
CA SER A 76 -11.84 20.21 -4.82
C SER A 76 -13.24 20.38 -5.41
N SER A 77 -14.25 19.90 -4.69
CA SER A 77 -15.67 20.03 -5.05
C SER A 77 -16.04 19.41 -6.39
N LEU A 78 -15.29 18.38 -6.82
CA LEU A 78 -15.53 17.68 -8.07
C LEU A 78 -16.86 16.89 -8.00
N THR A 79 -17.68 16.97 -9.04
CA THR A 79 -18.93 16.21 -9.11
C THR A 79 -19.10 15.54 -10.47
N ASN A 80 -19.19 14.21 -10.47
CA ASN A 80 -19.48 13.41 -11.67
C ASN A 80 -18.49 13.72 -12.83
N ILE A 81 -17.19 13.60 -12.58
CA ILE A 81 -16.16 13.96 -13.56
C ILE A 81 -15.20 12.80 -13.81
N GLU A 82 -14.80 12.64 -15.06
CA GLU A 82 -13.76 11.69 -15.45
C GLU A 82 -12.49 12.41 -15.93
N PHE A 83 -11.34 11.99 -15.40
CA PHE A 83 -10.02 12.38 -15.88
C PHE A 83 -9.41 11.23 -16.67
N VAL A 84 -9.03 11.48 -17.92
CA VAL A 84 -8.41 10.50 -18.81
C VAL A 84 -6.96 10.89 -19.08
N PHE A 85 -6.02 10.14 -18.53
CA PHE A 85 -4.59 10.37 -18.62
C PHE A 85 -3.97 9.54 -19.76
N ASN A 86 -4.09 10.01 -21.00
CA ASN A 86 -3.39 9.41 -22.15
C ASN A 86 -1.95 9.91 -22.29
N ALA A 87 -1.61 11.01 -21.63
CA ALA A 87 -0.26 11.57 -21.55
C ALA A 87 0.44 11.17 -20.24
N ASN A 88 1.75 11.32 -20.21
CA ASN A 88 2.49 11.27 -18.96
C ASN A 88 2.26 12.56 -18.16
N VAL A 89 2.40 12.47 -16.84
CA VAL A 89 2.30 13.58 -15.90
C VAL A 89 3.53 13.51 -15.01
N SER A 90 4.37 14.53 -15.03
CA SER A 90 5.64 14.59 -14.30
C SER A 90 5.53 15.55 -13.12
N LEU A 91 6.01 15.11 -11.95
CA LEU A 91 6.41 16.02 -10.88
C LEU A 91 7.74 16.71 -11.25
N PRO A 92 8.18 17.76 -10.54
CA PRO A 92 9.45 18.43 -10.83
C PRO A 92 10.65 17.54 -10.52
N GLU A 93 11.65 17.54 -11.41
CA GLU A 93 12.92 16.81 -11.22
C GLU A 93 13.87 17.50 -10.23
N ASN A 94 13.81 18.83 -10.13
CA ASN A 94 14.75 19.59 -9.29
C ASN A 94 14.41 19.41 -7.80
N MET A 95 15.18 18.59 -7.10
CA MET A 95 14.97 18.28 -5.68
C MET A 95 14.87 19.54 -4.81
N THR A 96 15.80 20.49 -4.94
CA THR A 96 15.78 21.73 -4.13
C THR A 96 14.51 22.55 -4.36
N TYR A 97 14.00 22.58 -5.59
CA TYR A 97 12.72 23.22 -5.88
C TYR A 97 11.56 22.47 -5.22
N VAL A 98 11.51 21.14 -5.35
CA VAL A 98 10.49 20.31 -4.70
C VAL A 98 10.50 20.51 -3.19
N GLU A 99 11.67 20.47 -2.55
CA GLU A 99 11.82 20.72 -1.12
C GLU A 99 11.31 22.12 -0.73
N SER A 100 11.55 23.14 -1.55
CA SER A 100 11.02 24.49 -1.30
C SER A 100 9.49 24.56 -1.34
N VAL A 101 8.85 23.74 -2.20
CA VAL A 101 7.39 23.63 -2.29
C VAL A 101 6.84 22.86 -1.10
N VAL A 102 7.43 21.70 -0.77
CA VAL A 102 6.98 20.85 0.34
C VAL A 102 7.07 21.56 1.69
N ASN A 103 8.17 22.30 1.92
CA ASN A 103 8.34 23.09 3.14
C ASN A 103 7.38 24.28 3.25
N ASN A 104 6.69 24.65 2.18
CA ASN A 104 5.69 25.71 2.18
C ASN A 104 4.28 25.14 2.37
N THR A 105 3.87 24.97 3.63
CA THR A 105 2.57 24.40 4.02
C THR A 105 1.35 25.20 3.53
N LYS A 106 1.54 26.43 3.02
CA LYS A 106 0.46 27.22 2.42
C LYS A 106 0.09 26.75 1.00
N ILE A 107 1.04 26.14 0.29
CA ILE A 107 0.84 25.67 -1.10
C ILE A 107 0.89 24.15 -1.20
N TYR A 108 1.57 23.47 -0.28
CA TYR A 108 1.64 22.02 -0.22
C TYR A 108 0.85 21.49 0.98
N PRO A 109 -0.38 20.98 0.78
CA PRO A 109 -1.24 20.48 1.87
C PRO A 109 -0.88 19.05 2.30
N GLY A 110 0.34 18.61 2.01
CA GLY A 110 0.85 17.27 2.36
C GLY A 110 0.89 16.27 1.21
N ARG A 111 0.27 16.56 0.05
CA ARG A 111 0.35 15.75 -1.18
C ARG A 111 0.33 16.64 -2.42
N TRP A 112 0.99 16.20 -3.49
CA TRP A 112 1.17 17.01 -4.71
C TRP A 112 -0.10 17.08 -5.55
N ILE A 113 -0.89 16.01 -5.58
CA ILE A 113 -2.10 15.89 -6.37
C ILE A 113 -3.28 15.59 -5.44
N ASN A 114 -4.26 16.49 -5.39
CA ASN A 114 -5.41 16.37 -4.50
C ASN A 114 -6.71 16.38 -5.32
N PHE A 115 -7.49 15.30 -5.18
CA PHE A 115 -8.83 15.18 -5.71
C PHE A 115 -9.81 15.04 -4.54
N ALA A 116 -10.79 15.93 -4.46
CA ALA A 116 -11.85 15.85 -3.47
C ALA A 116 -13.22 16.10 -4.10
N GLY A 117 -14.22 15.29 -3.74
CA GLY A 117 -15.55 15.41 -4.34
C GLY A 117 -16.37 14.11 -4.30
N THR A 118 -17.26 13.96 -5.27
CA THR A 118 -18.15 12.80 -5.41
C THR A 118 -18.23 12.32 -6.86
N ASN A 119 -18.26 11.00 -7.05
CA ASN A 119 -18.33 10.35 -8.35
C ASN A 119 -17.23 10.82 -9.30
N VAL A 120 -15.97 10.61 -8.92
CA VAL A 120 -14.79 10.95 -9.74
C VAL A 120 -14.21 9.67 -10.31
N THR A 121 -13.86 9.69 -11.59
CA THR A 121 -13.17 8.58 -12.27
C THR A 121 -11.79 9.03 -12.74
N LEU A 122 -10.74 8.30 -12.39
CA LEU A 122 -9.38 8.47 -12.91
C LEU A 122 -9.06 7.28 -13.80
N THR A 123 -8.79 7.55 -15.08
CA THR A 123 -8.55 6.55 -16.12
C THR A 123 -7.17 6.75 -16.70
N GLY A 124 -6.27 5.78 -16.53
CA GLY A 124 -4.95 5.80 -17.14
C GLY A 124 -4.92 5.17 -18.52
N SER A 125 -3.79 5.35 -19.22
CA SER A 125 -3.56 4.73 -20.52
C SER A 125 -3.13 3.28 -20.38
N LYS A 126 -3.72 2.41 -21.23
CA LYS A 126 -3.28 1.01 -21.37
C LYS A 126 -2.00 0.86 -22.21
N GLU A 127 -1.60 1.92 -22.92
CA GLU A 127 -0.38 1.90 -23.73
C GLU A 127 0.86 1.91 -22.83
N PRO A 128 1.84 0.99 -23.01
CA PRO A 128 2.97 0.85 -22.09
C PRO A 128 3.77 2.14 -21.86
N GLY A 129 3.97 2.97 -22.89
CA GLY A 129 4.78 4.19 -22.81
C GLY A 129 4.06 5.48 -22.38
N ASN A 130 2.76 5.42 -22.12
CA ASN A 130 1.90 6.59 -21.89
C ASN A 130 1.16 6.49 -20.56
N GLY A 131 0.60 7.60 -20.06
CA GLY A 131 -0.25 7.59 -18.86
C GLY A 131 0.51 7.38 -17.55
N TRP A 132 1.83 7.57 -17.53
CA TRP A 132 2.65 7.48 -16.34
C TRP A 132 2.58 8.75 -15.51
N PHE A 133 2.42 8.58 -14.21
CA PHE A 133 2.73 9.60 -13.21
C PHE A 133 4.18 9.40 -12.76
N ILE A 134 5.06 10.36 -13.05
CA ILE A 134 6.51 10.24 -12.89
C ILE A 134 6.94 11.07 -11.68
N GLY A 135 7.55 10.41 -10.68
CA GLY A 135 7.93 11.03 -9.41
C GLY A 135 9.39 11.41 -9.27
N HIS A 136 10.27 10.83 -10.09
CA HIS A 136 11.73 11.03 -10.05
C HIS A 136 12.38 10.60 -8.73
N GLY A 137 11.84 9.57 -8.08
CA GLY A 137 12.32 8.99 -6.82
C GLY A 137 13.76 8.48 -6.87
N GLU A 138 14.27 8.11 -8.05
CA GLU A 138 15.67 7.71 -8.26
C GLU A 138 16.67 8.82 -7.92
N LEU A 139 16.24 10.08 -7.90
CA LEU A 139 17.07 11.19 -7.43
C LEU A 139 17.16 11.26 -5.90
N TRP A 140 16.24 10.59 -5.19
CA TRP A 140 16.06 10.70 -3.74
C TRP A 140 16.56 9.49 -2.95
N TRP A 141 16.76 8.33 -3.59
CA TRP A 141 17.10 7.08 -2.89
C TRP A 141 18.60 6.71 -2.81
N PRO A 142 19.48 7.08 -3.77
CA PRO A 142 20.88 6.65 -3.75
C PRO A 142 21.70 7.17 -2.56
N GLY A 143 22.78 6.45 -2.21
CA GLY A 143 23.87 6.95 -1.36
C GLY A 143 23.77 6.66 0.15
N GLY A 144 22.96 5.69 0.57
CA GLY A 144 22.83 5.32 1.99
C GLY A 144 22.18 6.40 2.85
N ALA A 145 21.65 7.46 2.22
CA ALA A 145 20.68 8.33 2.83
C ALA A 145 19.37 7.53 2.94
N THR A 146 19.23 6.79 4.03
CA THR A 146 17.92 6.46 4.59
C THR A 146 17.22 7.81 4.84
N ASN A 147 16.59 8.36 3.80
CA ASN A 147 16.07 9.73 3.74
C ASN A 147 14.78 9.90 4.56
N SER A 148 14.52 9.01 5.52
CA SER A 148 13.52 9.22 6.57
C SER A 148 13.67 10.60 7.22
N GLY A 149 14.90 11.06 7.42
CA GLY A 149 15.19 12.40 7.96
C GLY A 149 14.80 13.57 7.05
N ASN A 150 14.58 13.34 5.74
CA ASN A 150 14.13 14.39 4.83
C ASN A 150 12.59 14.48 4.84
N ASN A 151 12.08 15.35 5.71
CA ASN A 151 10.65 15.67 5.82
C ASN A 151 10.11 16.46 4.61
N ALA A 152 10.94 16.82 3.63
CA ALA A 152 10.57 17.59 2.46
C ALA A 152 10.36 16.73 1.19
N ARG A 153 10.14 15.43 1.35
CA ARG A 153 9.77 14.51 0.28
C ARG A 153 8.31 14.72 -0.17
N PRO A 154 8.02 14.83 -1.48
CA PRO A 154 6.65 14.95 -1.97
C PRO A 154 5.94 13.58 -1.91
N HIS A 155 4.67 13.62 -1.55
CA HIS A 155 3.75 12.49 -1.62
C HIS A 155 2.83 12.70 -2.83
N PHE A 156 2.36 11.63 -3.45
CA PHE A 156 1.62 11.72 -4.72
C PHE A 156 0.17 12.17 -4.56
N PHE A 157 -0.73 11.25 -4.23
CA PHE A 157 -2.18 11.43 -4.37
C PHE A 157 -2.89 11.50 -3.02
N SER A 158 -3.70 12.54 -2.84
CA SER A 158 -4.78 12.62 -1.84
C SER A 158 -6.11 12.45 -2.56
N LEU A 159 -6.78 11.33 -2.35
CA LEU A 159 -8.05 10.99 -3.00
C LEU A 159 -9.15 10.96 -1.93
N LYS A 160 -9.79 12.11 -1.69
CA LYS A 160 -10.88 12.26 -0.71
C LYS A 160 -12.22 12.31 -1.44
N VAL A 161 -12.63 11.18 -1.99
CA VAL A 161 -13.76 11.10 -2.93
C VAL A 161 -14.73 10.00 -2.50
N ASN A 162 -16.02 10.33 -2.48
CA ASN A 162 -17.07 9.31 -2.43
C ASN A 162 -17.40 8.82 -3.84
N TYR A 163 -17.61 7.52 -4.03
CA TYR A 163 -17.82 6.93 -5.37
C TYR A 163 -16.61 7.14 -6.30
N LEU A 164 -15.41 6.85 -5.80
CA LEU A 164 -14.17 6.97 -6.56
C LEU A 164 -13.96 5.75 -7.45
N ARG A 165 -13.62 5.97 -8.72
CA ARG A 165 -13.10 4.93 -9.61
C ARG A 165 -11.68 5.26 -10.02
N VAL A 166 -10.78 4.30 -9.91
CA VAL A 166 -9.41 4.38 -10.40
C VAL A 166 -9.17 3.17 -11.30
N ARG A 167 -8.69 3.39 -12.52
CA ARG A 167 -8.40 2.29 -13.43
C ARG A 167 -7.19 2.57 -14.30
N ASP A 168 -6.39 1.54 -14.54
CA ASP A 168 -5.26 1.58 -15.48
C ASP A 168 -4.19 2.64 -15.12
N LEU A 169 -4.12 3.10 -13.86
CA LEU A 169 -3.14 4.10 -13.44
C LEU A 169 -1.75 3.46 -13.25
N LYS A 170 -0.72 4.22 -13.63
CA LYS A 170 0.68 3.79 -13.53
C LYS A 170 1.52 4.88 -12.89
N ILE A 171 2.29 4.52 -11.87
CA ILE A 171 3.17 5.42 -11.12
C ILE A 171 4.59 4.89 -11.26
N LEU A 172 5.50 5.77 -11.69
CA LEU A 172 6.91 5.47 -11.84
C LEU A 172 7.74 6.30 -10.86
N ASN A 173 8.62 5.62 -10.14
CA ASN A 173 9.58 6.17 -9.20
C ASN A 173 8.96 7.20 -8.24
N PRO A 174 7.97 6.81 -7.42
CA PRO A 174 7.42 7.72 -6.43
C PRO A 174 8.46 8.08 -5.37
N VAL A 175 8.62 9.35 -5.00
CA VAL A 175 9.63 9.72 -3.98
C VAL A 175 9.33 9.10 -2.60
N ALA A 176 8.04 9.06 -2.23
CA ALA A 176 7.53 8.52 -0.97
C ALA A 176 6.06 8.04 -1.17
N TRP A 177 5.19 8.15 -0.15
CA TRP A 177 3.80 7.66 -0.16
C TRP A 177 3.02 7.98 -1.44
N VAL A 178 2.38 6.96 -2.02
CA VAL A 178 1.66 7.09 -3.29
C VAL A 178 0.21 7.50 -3.08
N PHE A 179 -0.66 6.62 -2.59
CA PHE A 179 -2.10 6.91 -2.46
C PHE A 179 -2.52 7.07 -0.99
N SER A 180 -3.05 8.23 -0.62
CA SER A 180 -3.93 8.36 0.55
C SER A 180 -5.37 8.39 0.07
N MET A 181 -6.13 7.37 0.47
CA MET A 181 -7.50 7.18 0.01
C MET A 181 -8.48 7.35 1.17
N GLY A 182 -9.45 8.24 1.01
CA GLY A 182 -10.52 8.49 1.97
C GLY A 182 -11.88 8.61 1.28
N GLY A 183 -12.95 8.62 2.06
CA GLY A 183 -14.33 8.63 1.57
C GLY A 183 -14.99 7.26 1.70
N SER A 184 -15.87 6.94 0.75
CA SER A 184 -16.61 5.68 0.74
C SER A 184 -16.95 5.28 -0.68
N TYR A 185 -17.06 3.97 -0.94
CA TYR A 185 -17.32 3.43 -2.28
C TYR A 185 -16.17 3.72 -3.25
N VAL A 186 -15.04 3.07 -3.01
CA VAL A 186 -13.83 3.17 -3.84
C VAL A 186 -13.68 1.90 -4.66
N TRP A 187 -13.46 2.03 -5.97
CA TRP A 187 -13.11 0.91 -6.85
C TRP A 187 -11.80 1.23 -7.57
N MET A 188 -10.74 0.49 -7.26
CA MET A 188 -9.46 0.60 -7.95
C MET A 188 -9.18 -0.69 -8.71
N THR A 189 -8.84 -0.57 -10.00
CA THR A 189 -8.56 -1.71 -10.87
C THR A 189 -7.31 -1.51 -11.72
N ASN A 190 -6.52 -2.58 -11.91
CA ASN A 190 -5.37 -2.57 -12.82
C ASN A 190 -4.41 -1.39 -12.59
N THR A 191 -3.96 -1.21 -11.35
CA THR A 191 -3.02 -0.12 -11.00
C THR A 191 -1.61 -0.70 -10.84
N LEU A 192 -0.61 0.04 -11.33
CA LEU A 192 0.81 -0.29 -11.22
C LEU A 192 1.56 0.81 -10.46
N ILE A 193 2.37 0.41 -9.48
CA ILE A 193 3.41 1.25 -8.87
C ILE A 193 4.76 0.56 -9.09
N ASP A 194 5.71 1.28 -9.66
CA ASP A 194 7.07 0.80 -9.87
C ASP A 194 8.07 1.76 -9.22
N ALA A 195 8.65 1.35 -8.09
CA ALA A 195 9.67 2.08 -7.37
C ALA A 195 10.99 1.30 -7.28
N ARG A 196 11.25 0.37 -8.22
CA ARG A 196 12.50 -0.39 -8.23
C ARG A 196 13.69 0.54 -8.45
N SER A 197 14.79 0.23 -7.78
CA SER A 197 16.05 0.97 -7.87
C SER A 197 17.23 0.01 -7.86
N ASP A 198 18.25 0.32 -8.66
CA ASP A 198 19.47 -0.48 -8.76
C ASP A 198 20.57 -0.02 -7.77
N ASP A 199 20.46 1.20 -7.23
CA ASP A 199 21.51 1.88 -6.46
C ASP A 199 21.00 2.55 -5.17
N GLY A 200 19.72 2.36 -4.81
CA GLY A 200 19.09 2.90 -3.61
C GLY A 200 17.93 2.05 -3.09
N PHE A 201 17.43 2.39 -1.90
CA PHE A 201 16.24 1.78 -1.33
C PHE A 201 15.07 2.79 -1.37
N PRO A 202 13.92 2.43 -1.96
CA PRO A 202 12.76 3.33 -2.10
C PRO A 202 11.99 3.47 -0.77
N PHE A 203 12.63 4.11 0.21
CA PHE A 203 12.15 4.24 1.59
C PHE A 203 10.81 5.01 1.68
N ASN A 204 9.83 4.51 2.44
CA ASN A 204 8.46 5.03 2.57
C ASN A 204 7.71 5.23 1.23
N THR A 205 7.90 4.33 0.27
CA THR A 205 7.13 4.34 -0.98
C THR A 205 5.83 3.56 -0.87
N ASP A 206 5.10 3.75 0.22
CA ASP A 206 3.86 3.05 0.53
C ASP A 206 2.88 3.14 -0.65
N GLY A 207 2.28 2.00 -0.99
CA GLY A 207 1.35 1.93 -2.11
C GLY A 207 0.03 2.66 -1.80
N ILE A 208 -0.74 2.09 -0.86
CA ILE A 208 -2.07 2.59 -0.51
C ILE A 208 -2.21 2.71 1.01
N ASP A 209 -2.35 3.93 1.51
CA ASP A 209 -2.92 4.22 2.82
C ASP A 209 -4.43 4.41 2.71
N MET A 210 -5.18 3.41 3.18
CA MET A 210 -6.63 3.35 3.05
C MET A 210 -7.33 3.76 4.35
N SER A 211 -8.09 4.85 4.26
CA SER A 211 -9.07 5.30 5.24
C SER A 211 -10.51 5.30 4.69
N ALA A 212 -10.73 4.79 3.47
CA ALA A 212 -12.03 4.76 2.81
C ALA A 212 -12.77 3.43 3.03
N SER A 213 -14.07 3.49 3.30
CA SER A 213 -14.92 2.31 3.54
C SER A 213 -15.67 1.84 2.29
N ASN A 214 -16.20 0.62 2.32
CA ASN A 214 -16.96 0.00 1.22
C ASN A 214 -16.15 -0.02 -0.08
N SER A 215 -14.92 -0.52 0.00
CA SER A 215 -13.90 -0.37 -1.05
C SER A 215 -13.50 -1.71 -1.66
N LEU A 216 -13.25 -1.73 -2.97
CA LEU A 216 -12.65 -2.85 -3.69
C LEU A 216 -11.37 -2.38 -4.39
N ILE A 217 -10.26 -3.05 -4.10
CA ILE A 217 -9.00 -2.93 -4.83
C ILE A 217 -8.75 -4.27 -5.54
N GLU A 218 -8.62 -4.25 -6.87
CA GLU A 218 -8.51 -5.47 -7.67
C GLU A 218 -7.46 -5.35 -8.77
N GLY A 219 -6.52 -6.29 -8.85
CA GLY A 219 -5.47 -6.22 -9.89
C GLY A 219 -4.49 -5.09 -9.60
N PHE A 220 -3.75 -5.23 -8.50
CA PHE A 220 -2.77 -4.23 -8.08
C PHE A 220 -1.37 -4.85 -8.12
N THR A 221 -0.49 -4.23 -8.90
CA THR A 221 0.92 -4.63 -9.03
C THR A 221 1.77 -3.54 -8.40
N ILE A 222 2.64 -3.91 -7.47
CA ILE A 222 3.47 -2.95 -6.76
C ILE A 222 4.89 -3.48 -6.56
N TYR A 223 5.86 -2.63 -6.86
CA TYR A 223 7.25 -2.78 -6.44
C TYR A 223 7.62 -1.55 -5.62
N ASN A 224 7.93 -1.72 -4.34
CA ASN A 224 8.20 -0.58 -3.44
C ASN A 224 9.16 -0.96 -2.30
N GLY A 225 9.30 -0.09 -1.30
CA GLY A 225 10.16 -0.29 -0.13
C GLY A 225 9.47 0.00 1.20
N ASP A 226 8.15 -0.10 1.26
CA ASP A 226 7.35 0.05 2.49
C ASP A 226 6.00 -0.71 2.34
N ASP A 227 4.99 -0.42 3.16
CA ASP A 227 3.68 -1.09 3.12
C ASP A 227 3.11 -1.14 1.69
N LEU A 228 2.68 -2.33 1.28
CA LEU A 228 2.05 -2.53 -0.01
C LEU A 228 0.67 -1.87 -0.04
N ILE A 229 -0.08 -2.15 1.03
CA ILE A 229 -1.35 -1.56 1.40
C ILE A 229 -1.37 -1.50 2.92
N ASN A 230 -1.87 -0.40 3.47
CA ASN A 230 -2.13 -0.20 4.89
C ASN A 230 -3.58 0.22 5.09
N ILE A 231 -4.37 -0.58 5.81
CA ILE A 231 -5.75 -0.26 6.18
C ILE A 231 -5.84 -0.05 7.69
N SER A 232 -6.48 1.04 8.11
CA SER A 232 -6.66 1.35 9.53
C SER A 232 -8.08 1.81 9.86
N PRO A 233 -8.55 1.66 11.12
CA PRO A 233 -9.81 2.23 11.56
C PRO A 233 -9.89 3.75 11.32
N PRO A 234 -11.11 4.31 11.13
CA PRO A 234 -12.42 3.69 11.28
C PRO A 234 -12.95 2.99 10.02
N THR A 235 -12.05 2.57 9.12
CA THR A 235 -12.41 1.91 7.87
C THR A 235 -13.23 0.64 8.09
N THR A 236 -14.21 0.38 7.22
CA THR A 236 -14.99 -0.86 7.23
C THR A 236 -15.27 -1.36 5.82
N ASN A 237 -15.47 -2.67 5.69
CA ASN A 237 -15.90 -3.33 4.46
C ASN A 237 -14.94 -3.08 3.29
N VAL A 238 -13.73 -3.63 3.38
CA VAL A 238 -12.73 -3.50 2.30
C VAL A 238 -12.38 -4.89 1.77
N THR A 239 -12.38 -5.02 0.45
CA THR A 239 -11.83 -6.18 -0.24
C THR A 239 -10.66 -5.76 -1.08
N VAL A 240 -9.56 -6.48 -0.95
CA VAL A 240 -8.37 -6.34 -1.76
C VAL A 240 -8.10 -7.71 -2.38
N ARG A 241 -7.99 -7.79 -3.69
CA ARG A 241 -7.71 -9.08 -4.33
C ARG A 241 -6.90 -9.01 -5.61
N ASN A 242 -6.34 -10.16 -5.97
CA ASN A 242 -5.55 -10.34 -7.19
C ASN A 242 -4.36 -9.38 -7.20
N MET A 243 -3.48 -9.53 -6.22
CA MET A 243 -2.30 -8.70 -6.04
C MET A 243 -1.01 -9.43 -6.42
N TYR A 244 -0.08 -8.66 -6.98
CA TYR A 244 1.32 -9.04 -7.04
C TYR A 244 2.15 -7.92 -6.40
N ALA A 245 3.04 -8.29 -5.49
CA ALA A 245 3.83 -7.34 -4.75
C ALA A 245 5.25 -7.82 -4.50
N SER A 246 6.22 -6.90 -4.59
CA SER A 246 7.63 -7.18 -4.31
C SER A 246 8.34 -6.00 -3.64
N GLY A 247 9.29 -6.29 -2.74
CA GLY A 247 10.16 -5.29 -2.09
C GLY A 247 9.66 -4.67 -0.79
N GLY A 248 8.36 -4.74 -0.51
CA GLY A 248 7.70 -3.93 0.51
C GLY A 248 7.62 -4.54 1.92
N HIS A 249 6.75 -3.96 2.76
CA HIS A 249 6.53 -4.36 4.16
C HIS A 249 5.17 -5.03 4.39
N GLY A 250 4.65 -5.67 3.35
CA GLY A 250 3.48 -6.54 3.43
C GLY A 250 2.14 -5.86 3.20
N ILE A 251 1.11 -6.70 3.12
CA ILE A 251 -0.29 -6.30 3.06
C ILE A 251 -0.75 -6.11 4.50
N ALA A 252 -0.72 -4.86 4.94
CA ALA A 252 -0.78 -4.46 6.33
C ALA A 252 -2.17 -3.98 6.77
N VAL A 253 -2.47 -4.30 8.03
CA VAL A 253 -3.51 -3.65 8.82
C VAL A 253 -2.83 -2.97 10.00
N SER A 254 -3.08 -1.67 10.18
CA SER A 254 -2.56 -0.92 11.32
C SER A 254 -3.67 -0.48 12.25
N CYS A 255 -3.35 -0.36 13.53
CA CYS A 255 -4.33 -0.10 14.56
C CYS A 255 -3.73 0.76 15.67
N SER A 256 -4.27 1.98 15.84
CA SER A 256 -3.85 2.91 16.90
C SER A 256 -4.98 3.67 17.57
N SER A 257 -6.14 3.77 16.92
CA SER A 257 -7.35 4.37 17.50
C SER A 257 -8.58 3.91 16.72
N GLY A 258 -9.77 4.08 17.30
CA GLY A 258 -11.03 3.85 16.60
C GLY A 258 -11.46 2.38 16.50
N ILE A 259 -12.50 2.15 15.70
CA ILE A 259 -13.15 0.86 15.49
C ILE A 259 -13.29 0.63 13.99
N GLY A 260 -12.82 -0.51 13.49
CA GLY A 260 -12.91 -0.89 12.08
C GLY A 260 -13.11 -2.40 11.91
N GLY A 261 -13.16 -2.87 10.67
CA GLY A 261 -13.28 -4.31 10.40
C GLY A 261 -13.90 -4.70 9.07
N ASN A 262 -14.11 -6.01 8.88
CA ASN A 262 -14.54 -6.62 7.62
C ASN A 262 -13.55 -6.33 6.49
N TYR A 263 -12.29 -6.70 6.69
CA TYR A 263 -11.27 -6.61 5.64
C TYR A 263 -10.96 -8.01 5.10
N LEU A 264 -11.07 -8.18 3.79
CA LEU A 264 -10.71 -9.40 3.08
C LEU A 264 -9.56 -9.09 2.13
N PHE A 265 -8.42 -9.73 2.35
CA PHE A 265 -7.31 -9.77 1.41
C PHE A 265 -7.28 -11.17 0.78
N GLU A 266 -7.44 -11.29 -0.54
CA GLU A 266 -7.57 -12.58 -1.22
C GLU A 266 -6.75 -12.68 -2.51
N ASN A 267 -6.10 -13.83 -2.75
CA ASN A 267 -5.31 -14.09 -3.96
C ASN A 267 -4.16 -13.07 -4.13
N ALA A 268 -3.14 -13.19 -3.29
CA ALA A 268 -1.96 -12.33 -3.35
C ALA A 268 -0.69 -13.17 -3.53
N VAL A 269 0.20 -12.67 -4.39
CA VAL A 269 1.60 -13.08 -4.43
C VAL A 269 2.42 -11.96 -3.79
N VAL A 270 3.16 -12.28 -2.74
CA VAL A 270 4.08 -11.35 -2.07
C VAL A 270 5.47 -11.97 -2.10
N GLU A 271 6.46 -11.29 -2.69
CA GLU A 271 7.83 -11.80 -2.73
C GLU A 271 8.87 -10.74 -2.39
N ASP A 272 10.08 -11.16 -2.04
CA ASP A 272 11.23 -10.28 -1.77
C ASP A 272 10.88 -9.11 -0.82
N SER A 273 10.07 -9.39 0.20
CA SER A 273 9.47 -8.39 1.08
C SER A 273 9.87 -8.63 2.52
N LEU A 274 9.79 -7.61 3.37
CA LEU A 274 10.07 -7.79 4.80
C LEU A 274 8.94 -8.56 5.49
N MET A 275 7.68 -8.30 5.11
CA MET A 275 6.52 -9.02 5.64
C MET A 275 5.55 -9.41 4.52
N GLY A 276 4.76 -10.46 4.79
CA GLY A 276 3.67 -10.92 3.94
C GLY A 276 2.31 -10.40 4.42
N ALA A 277 1.57 -11.25 5.14
CA ALA A 277 0.35 -10.86 5.84
C ALA A 277 0.70 -10.17 7.17
N ARG A 278 0.40 -8.86 7.29
CA ARG A 278 0.91 -8.04 8.39
C ARG A 278 -0.20 -7.38 9.22
N PHE A 279 -0.05 -7.44 10.54
CA PHE A 279 -0.76 -6.59 11.49
C PHE A 279 0.23 -5.82 12.37
N LYS A 280 -0.07 -4.54 12.64
CA LYS A 280 0.69 -3.67 13.53
C LYS A 280 -0.22 -2.84 14.45
N GLY A 281 -0.32 -3.24 15.72
CA GLY A 281 -0.90 -2.45 16.80
C GLY A 281 0.14 -1.51 17.40
N GLY A 282 -0.17 -0.22 17.51
CA GLY A 282 0.76 0.79 18.02
C GLY A 282 0.95 0.68 19.53
N LEU A 283 2.20 0.59 19.99
CA LEU A 283 2.52 0.55 21.42
C LEU A 283 2.00 1.82 22.12
N GLY A 284 1.32 1.66 23.25
CA GLY A 284 0.76 2.79 23.98
C GLY A 284 -0.56 3.32 23.43
N THR A 285 -1.18 2.58 22.51
CA THR A 285 -2.44 2.95 21.87
C THR A 285 -3.43 1.78 21.91
N THR A 286 -4.70 2.04 21.58
CA THR A 286 -5.73 1.00 21.54
C THR A 286 -6.78 1.31 20.51
N CYS A 287 -7.41 0.27 19.99
CA CYS A 287 -8.35 0.29 18.89
C CYS A 287 -9.08 -1.06 18.84
N GLN A 288 -10.13 -1.16 18.04
CA GLN A 288 -10.87 -2.39 17.86
C GLN A 288 -10.95 -2.76 16.38
N LEU A 289 -10.54 -3.97 16.06
CA LEU A 289 -10.67 -4.54 14.73
C LEU A 289 -11.37 -5.88 14.84
N ASN A 290 -12.33 -6.09 13.94
CA ASN A 290 -13.08 -7.33 13.89
C ASN A 290 -13.15 -7.86 12.46
N ASN A 291 -13.07 -9.18 12.30
CA ASN A 291 -13.31 -9.87 11.02
C ASN A 291 -12.31 -9.46 9.93
N ILE A 292 -11.04 -9.84 10.13
CA ILE A 292 -9.94 -9.60 9.21
C ILE A 292 -9.48 -10.94 8.63
N THR A 293 -9.33 -11.04 7.32
CA THR A 293 -8.94 -12.29 6.66
C THR A 293 -7.87 -12.08 5.60
N TRP A 294 -6.76 -12.83 5.70
CA TRP A 294 -5.81 -13.04 4.61
C TRP A 294 -5.99 -14.45 4.05
N LYS A 295 -6.29 -14.56 2.76
CA LYS A 295 -6.69 -15.82 2.14
C LYS A 295 -6.05 -16.07 0.77
N ASN A 296 -5.61 -17.31 0.51
CA ASN A 296 -4.97 -17.72 -0.75
C ASN A 296 -3.72 -16.89 -1.05
N PHE A 297 -2.75 -16.92 -0.13
CA PHE A 297 -1.51 -16.18 -0.28
C PHE A 297 -0.38 -17.11 -0.69
N GLU A 298 0.39 -16.68 -1.67
CA GLU A 298 1.70 -17.23 -1.97
C GLU A 298 2.76 -16.21 -1.57
N ILE A 299 3.60 -16.58 -0.60
CA ILE A 299 4.58 -15.69 0.01
C ILE A 299 5.97 -16.30 -0.17
N ARG A 300 6.89 -15.57 -0.80
CA ARG A 300 8.23 -16.08 -1.14
C ARG A 300 9.31 -15.14 -0.65
N ASN A 301 10.46 -15.68 -0.28
CA ASN A 301 11.64 -14.90 0.10
C ASN A 301 11.30 -13.69 1.00
N THR A 302 10.54 -13.93 2.06
CA THR A 302 10.04 -12.87 2.96
C THR A 302 10.63 -13.04 4.36
N THR A 303 10.96 -11.97 5.08
CA THR A 303 11.47 -12.13 6.45
C THR A 303 10.43 -12.78 7.37
N TYR A 304 9.21 -12.22 7.40
CA TYR A 304 8.08 -12.76 8.17
C TYR A 304 6.83 -12.94 7.29
N PRO A 305 6.58 -14.14 6.74
CA PRO A 305 5.39 -14.43 5.95
C PRO A 305 4.07 -14.07 6.64
N ILE A 306 3.93 -14.40 7.92
CA ILE A 306 2.82 -13.94 8.77
C ILE A 306 3.41 -13.18 9.96
N HIS A 307 3.04 -11.92 10.11
CA HIS A 307 3.57 -11.03 11.13
C HIS A 307 2.45 -10.25 11.83
N PHE A 308 2.21 -10.55 13.09
CA PHE A 308 1.24 -9.88 13.94
C PHE A 308 1.93 -9.39 15.20
N ILE A 309 1.89 -8.09 15.46
CA ILE A 309 2.43 -7.49 16.68
C ILE A 309 1.50 -6.40 17.23
N GLU A 310 1.50 -6.24 18.55
CA GLU A 310 0.76 -5.16 19.24
C GLU A 310 1.67 -4.10 19.89
N ASN A 311 2.98 -4.25 19.72
CA ASN A 311 3.99 -3.37 20.29
C ASN A 311 4.75 -2.55 19.23
N TYR A 312 4.10 -2.25 18.09
CA TYR A 312 4.73 -1.51 17.01
C TYR A 312 5.12 -0.10 17.43
N VAL A 313 6.34 0.31 17.08
CA VAL A 313 6.85 1.67 17.22
C VAL A 313 7.35 2.14 15.87
N ASP A 314 6.84 3.30 15.43
CA ASP A 314 7.34 3.98 14.25
C ASP A 314 8.75 4.52 14.55
N GLN A 315 9.76 4.00 13.86
CA GLN A 315 11.16 4.36 14.07
C GLN A 315 11.49 5.83 13.76
N GLU A 316 10.74 6.47 12.88
CA GLU A 316 10.96 7.89 12.53
C GLU A 316 10.41 8.82 13.61
N LYS A 317 9.41 8.36 14.37
CA LYS A 317 8.77 9.13 15.45
C LYS A 317 9.25 8.74 16.84
N GLY A 318 9.70 7.49 17.01
CA GLY A 318 9.96 6.88 18.30
C GLY A 318 8.70 6.69 19.14
N LEU A 319 8.89 6.21 20.37
CA LEU A 319 7.81 6.06 21.33
C LEU A 319 7.45 7.40 21.95
N SER A 320 6.15 7.74 21.96
CA SER A 320 5.65 8.93 22.64
C SER A 320 6.05 8.95 24.13
N PRO A 321 6.57 10.07 24.67
CA PRO A 321 6.89 10.16 26.10
C PRO A 321 5.68 9.83 26.98
N GLY A 322 5.85 8.90 27.92
CA GLY A 322 4.78 8.46 28.82
C GLY A 322 3.75 7.51 28.18
N ALA A 323 4.04 6.94 27.00
CA ALA A 323 3.22 5.90 26.40
C ALA A 323 2.95 4.76 27.40
N ASN A 324 1.68 4.42 27.56
CA ASN A 324 1.29 3.35 28.45
C ASN A 324 1.46 1.98 27.76
N ALA A 325 2.57 1.30 28.03
CA ALA A 325 2.86 -0.01 27.44
C ALA A 325 1.86 -1.12 27.80
N SER A 326 0.89 -0.87 28.70
CA SER A 326 -0.21 -1.80 28.98
C SER A 326 -1.38 -1.68 27.99
N LEU A 327 -1.36 -0.72 27.06
CA LEU A 327 -2.40 -0.58 26.04
C LEU A 327 -2.04 -1.41 24.81
N ALA A 328 -3.01 -2.19 24.35
CA ALA A 328 -2.94 -3.05 23.18
C ALA A 328 -4.22 -2.92 22.32
N ALA A 329 -4.19 -3.48 21.12
CA ALA A 329 -5.35 -3.50 20.25
C ALA A 329 -6.33 -4.59 20.73
N TYR A 330 -7.60 -4.46 20.36
CA TYR A 330 -8.55 -5.56 20.44
C TYR A 330 -8.73 -6.10 19.02
N ALA A 331 -8.06 -7.21 18.72
CA ALA A 331 -8.16 -7.95 17.48
C ALA A 331 -9.06 -9.17 17.68
N THR A 332 -10.24 -9.15 17.08
CA THR A 332 -11.22 -10.24 17.20
C THR A 332 -11.52 -10.84 15.83
N ASN A 333 -11.62 -12.17 15.76
CA ASN A 333 -12.00 -12.90 14.55
C ASN A 333 -11.02 -12.60 13.38
N PHE A 334 -9.75 -12.94 13.59
CA PHE A 334 -8.70 -12.83 12.57
C PHE A 334 -8.45 -14.20 11.96
N SER A 335 -8.35 -14.26 10.63
CA SER A 335 -8.20 -15.53 9.90
C SER A 335 -7.06 -15.47 8.88
N TRP A 336 -6.24 -16.51 8.88
CA TRP A 336 -5.24 -16.80 7.86
C TRP A 336 -5.60 -18.13 7.21
N GLU A 337 -5.88 -18.10 5.92
CA GLU A 337 -6.43 -19.24 5.19
C GLU A 337 -5.66 -19.54 3.92
N ASN A 338 -5.24 -20.79 3.72
CA ASN A 338 -4.59 -21.24 2.49
C ASN A 338 -3.37 -20.36 2.14
N ILE A 339 -2.39 -20.31 3.06
CA ILE A 339 -1.16 -19.53 2.89
C ILE A 339 0.01 -20.49 2.74
N SER A 340 0.72 -20.37 1.62
CA SER A 340 2.02 -21.02 1.41
C SER A 340 3.12 -19.96 1.49
N GLY A 341 4.05 -20.13 2.43
CA GLY A 341 5.09 -19.16 2.72
C GLY A 341 6.49 -19.76 2.77
N GLN A 342 7.49 -19.05 2.25
CA GLN A 342 8.91 -19.36 2.43
C GLN A 342 9.64 -18.13 2.98
N THR A 343 10.40 -18.31 4.06
CA THR A 343 11.22 -17.23 4.59
C THR A 343 12.43 -16.92 3.69
N GLY A 344 12.94 -15.70 3.76
CA GLY A 344 14.17 -15.28 3.08
C GLY A 344 15.43 -15.52 3.91
N GLU A 345 16.60 -15.42 3.27
CA GLU A 345 17.90 -15.56 3.96
C GLU A 345 18.22 -14.37 4.87
N SER A 346 17.68 -13.19 4.53
CA SER A 346 17.89 -11.92 5.23
C SER A 346 16.75 -11.61 6.18
N LEU A 347 17.07 -10.96 7.31
CA LEU A 347 16.10 -10.38 8.23
C LEU A 347 15.86 -8.88 8.00
N SER A 348 16.61 -8.27 7.09
CA SER A 348 16.66 -6.83 6.88
C SER A 348 16.47 -6.45 5.42
N ASP A 349 15.99 -5.22 5.24
CA ASP A 349 15.99 -4.48 3.99
C ASP A 349 16.69 -3.12 4.19
N GLY A 350 16.56 -2.20 3.22
CA GLY A 350 17.13 -0.86 3.32
C GLY A 350 16.36 0.13 4.21
N SER A 351 15.34 -0.33 4.94
CA SER A 351 14.44 0.55 5.71
C SER A 351 14.90 0.81 7.16
N CYS A 352 16.02 0.24 7.58
CA CYS A 352 16.44 0.29 8.97
C CYS A 352 17.19 1.59 9.33
N ILE A 353 16.65 2.39 10.26
CA ILE A 353 17.32 3.63 10.73
C ILE A 353 17.61 3.68 12.23
N THR A 354 17.20 2.66 12.99
CA THR A 354 17.45 2.52 14.43
C THR A 354 18.32 1.31 14.73
N ASP A 355 18.96 1.31 15.91
CA ASP A 355 19.66 0.16 16.47
C ASP A 355 19.14 -0.11 17.90
N PRO A 356 18.44 -1.24 18.16
CA PRO A 356 18.10 -2.29 17.21
C PRO A 356 17.15 -1.82 16.10
N CYS A 357 17.11 -2.57 14.99
CA CYS A 357 16.24 -2.28 13.87
C CYS A 357 14.76 -2.28 14.28
N TRP A 358 13.94 -1.45 13.62
CA TRP A 358 12.49 -1.43 13.86
C TRP A 358 11.82 -2.78 13.60
N SER A 359 12.39 -3.58 12.68
CA SER A 359 11.95 -4.92 12.33
C SER A 359 12.57 -6.02 13.18
N ALA A 360 13.42 -5.67 14.16
CA ALA A 360 14.04 -6.64 15.04
C ALA A 360 12.98 -7.37 15.88
N THR A 361 13.18 -8.67 16.06
CA THR A 361 12.23 -9.54 16.77
C THR A 361 12.85 -10.24 17.96
N LEU A 362 12.01 -10.76 18.84
CA LEU A 362 12.45 -11.55 20.00
C LEU A 362 13.06 -12.87 19.54
N GLY A 363 14.37 -13.04 19.64
CA GLY A 363 15.07 -14.28 19.26
C GLY A 363 15.25 -14.44 17.75
N ASP A 364 15.73 -13.38 17.08
CA ASP A 364 15.94 -13.31 15.62
C ASP A 364 16.41 -14.64 14.99
N SER A 365 15.64 -15.09 14.01
CA SER A 365 15.86 -16.31 13.24
C SER A 365 15.26 -16.13 11.86
N ASN A 366 16.06 -16.36 10.82
CA ASN A 366 15.61 -16.34 9.43
C ASN A 366 14.75 -17.55 9.04
N ARG A 367 14.32 -18.36 10.02
CA ARG A 367 13.32 -19.42 9.83
C ARG A 367 11.95 -19.04 10.39
N LYS A 368 11.77 -17.89 11.04
CA LYS A 368 10.49 -17.48 11.62
C LYS A 368 9.45 -17.16 10.55
N GLY A 369 8.62 -18.15 10.25
CA GLY A 369 7.52 -18.04 9.30
C GLY A 369 6.29 -17.34 9.88
N LEU A 370 6.09 -17.51 11.19
CA LEU A 370 4.92 -17.02 11.93
C LEU A 370 5.37 -16.27 13.18
N TYR A 371 5.19 -14.95 13.17
CA TYR A 371 5.53 -14.09 14.30
C TYR A 371 4.24 -13.49 14.87
N LEU A 372 3.87 -13.90 16.09
CA LEU A 372 2.58 -13.60 16.71
C LEU A 372 2.75 -13.06 18.13
N LEU A 373 2.86 -11.75 18.27
CA LEU A 373 2.96 -11.09 19.58
C LEU A 373 1.62 -10.46 19.97
N CYS A 374 0.85 -11.20 20.75
CA CYS A 374 -0.34 -10.71 21.43
C CYS A 374 -0.04 -10.32 22.87
N ALA A 375 -0.77 -9.35 23.39
CA ALA A 375 -0.77 -8.97 24.80
C ALA A 375 -1.33 -10.12 25.67
N ASP A 376 -2.53 -10.60 25.33
CA ASP A 376 -3.21 -11.73 25.97
C ASP A 376 -4.42 -12.21 25.12
N GLU A 377 -5.13 -13.23 25.61
CA GLU A 377 -6.34 -13.80 24.97
C GLU A 377 -7.55 -12.82 24.95
N ASP A 378 -7.61 -11.85 25.87
CA ASP A 378 -8.69 -10.85 25.88
C ASP A 378 -8.52 -9.83 24.76
N HIS A 379 -7.27 -9.53 24.38
CA HIS A 379 -6.91 -8.62 23.29
C HIS A 379 -6.87 -9.32 21.92
N CYS A 380 -6.43 -10.58 21.86
CA CYS A 380 -6.38 -11.39 20.64
C CYS A 380 -7.35 -12.56 20.71
N LYS A 381 -8.56 -12.37 20.19
CA LYS A 381 -9.66 -13.34 20.34
C LYS A 381 -10.09 -13.95 19.01
N ASP A 382 -10.41 -15.25 19.03
CA ASP A 382 -10.94 -16.00 17.89
C ASP A 382 -10.00 -15.95 16.67
N PHE A 383 -8.73 -16.29 16.87
CA PHE A 383 -7.74 -16.39 15.80
C PHE A 383 -7.85 -17.76 15.12
N HIS A 384 -7.81 -17.77 13.79
CA HIS A 384 -7.99 -18.98 12.99
C HIS A 384 -6.90 -19.12 11.92
N PHE A 385 -6.20 -20.24 11.94
CA PHE A 385 -5.20 -20.65 10.97
C PHE A 385 -5.68 -21.91 10.28
N LYS A 386 -5.82 -21.86 8.96
CA LYS A 386 -6.33 -22.99 8.16
C LYS A 386 -5.48 -23.18 6.93
N ASN A 387 -5.00 -24.41 6.72
CA ASN A 387 -4.16 -24.77 5.56
C ASN A 387 -2.94 -23.84 5.42
N ILE A 388 -2.13 -23.78 6.47
CA ILE A 388 -0.92 -22.96 6.52
C ILE A 388 0.29 -23.83 6.27
N ASN A 389 1.07 -23.51 5.25
CA ASN A 389 2.30 -24.22 4.90
C ASN A 389 3.47 -23.24 4.88
N LEU A 390 4.28 -23.22 5.94
CA LEU A 390 5.41 -22.30 6.10
C LEU A 390 6.73 -23.07 6.15
N THR A 391 7.67 -22.64 5.31
CA THR A 391 9.02 -23.20 5.22
C THR A 391 10.07 -22.14 5.49
N GLY A 392 11.20 -22.55 6.05
CA GLY A 392 12.39 -21.72 6.17
C GLY A 392 13.05 -21.51 4.81
N TYR A 393 13.94 -20.52 4.74
CA TYR A 393 14.80 -20.26 3.57
C TYR A 393 15.56 -21.52 3.11
N ASP A 394 15.90 -22.41 4.05
CA ASP A 394 16.61 -23.67 3.83
C ASP A 394 15.71 -24.85 3.44
N GLY A 395 14.41 -24.60 3.23
CA GLY A 395 13.41 -25.60 2.86
C GLY A 395 12.95 -26.50 4.00
N LYS A 396 13.45 -26.32 5.23
CA LYS A 396 12.92 -27.02 6.41
C LYS A 396 11.62 -26.38 6.86
N ALA A 397 10.93 -27.01 7.82
CA ALA A 397 9.77 -26.40 8.47
C ALA A 397 10.14 -25.02 9.04
N ALA A 398 9.26 -24.03 8.90
CA ALA A 398 9.45 -22.72 9.51
C ALA A 398 9.33 -22.80 11.04
N GLU A 399 9.78 -21.75 11.70
CA GLU A 399 9.66 -21.53 13.14
C GLU A 399 8.55 -20.52 13.43
N MET A 400 8.04 -20.55 14.65
CA MET A 400 7.13 -19.57 15.20
C MET A 400 7.69 -18.97 16.48
N GLU A 401 7.38 -17.70 16.70
CA GLU A 401 7.45 -17.02 17.99
C GLU A 401 6.03 -16.56 18.31
N CYS A 402 5.51 -17.00 19.45
CA CYS A 402 4.15 -16.71 19.85
C CYS A 402 4.04 -16.34 21.33
N THR A 403 3.43 -15.21 21.62
CA THR A 403 3.16 -14.73 22.98
C THR A 403 1.71 -14.34 23.17
N GLY A 404 1.21 -14.37 24.41
CA GLY A 404 -0.14 -13.94 24.77
C GLY A 404 -1.24 -15.00 24.55
N LEU A 405 -1.01 -16.00 23.69
CA LEU A 405 -2.01 -17.01 23.31
C LEU A 405 -1.67 -18.46 23.73
N ASN A 406 -0.74 -18.62 24.68
CA ASN A 406 -0.32 -19.93 25.17
C ASN A 406 -1.53 -20.69 25.78
N GLY A 407 -1.78 -21.91 25.29
CA GLY A 407 -2.87 -22.76 25.78
C GLY A 407 -4.25 -22.49 25.17
N VAL A 408 -4.39 -21.48 24.30
CA VAL A 408 -5.62 -21.23 23.55
C VAL A 408 -5.81 -22.36 22.54
N ALA A 409 -6.97 -23.04 22.61
CA ALA A 409 -7.30 -24.17 21.76
C ALA A 409 -8.12 -23.74 20.53
N GLY A 410 -8.10 -24.56 19.47
CA GLY A 410 -8.98 -24.37 18.31
C GLY A 410 -8.53 -23.31 17.30
N MET A 411 -7.33 -22.75 17.47
CA MET A 411 -6.76 -21.80 16.50
C MET A 411 -6.29 -22.47 15.20
N GLY A 412 -6.07 -23.78 15.19
CA GLY A 412 -5.53 -24.53 14.04
C GLY A 412 -4.00 -24.54 13.94
N ILE A 413 -3.31 -23.61 14.61
CA ILE A 413 -1.89 -23.70 14.97
C ILE A 413 -1.78 -23.37 16.46
N SER A 414 -1.21 -24.26 17.25
CA SER A 414 -0.97 -24.01 18.67
C SER A 414 0.11 -22.94 18.88
N CYS A 415 -0.17 -21.94 19.74
CA CYS A 415 0.81 -20.93 20.15
C CYS A 415 1.93 -21.59 20.93
N THR A 416 3.10 -21.70 20.29
CA THR A 416 4.33 -22.25 20.87
C THR A 416 5.53 -21.45 20.35
N ASN A 417 6.72 -21.74 20.89
CA ASN A 417 7.98 -21.19 20.39
C ASN A 417 8.85 -22.31 19.82
N GLY A 418 9.34 -22.16 18.60
CA GLY A 418 10.18 -23.15 17.92
C GLY A 418 9.61 -23.59 16.57
N THR A 419 9.93 -24.81 16.13
CA THR A 419 9.50 -25.32 14.81
C THR A 419 7.97 -25.49 14.76
N ILE A 420 7.34 -24.95 13.72
CA ILE A 420 5.92 -25.13 13.44
C ILE A 420 5.70 -26.59 13.06
N THR A 421 4.94 -27.30 13.89
CA THR A 421 4.48 -28.65 13.57
C THR A 421 3.17 -28.54 12.81
N SER A 422 3.05 -29.24 11.67
CA SER A 422 1.76 -29.40 11.01
C SER A 422 0.80 -30.12 11.95
N GLU A 423 -0.30 -29.48 12.31
CA GLU A 423 -1.45 -30.14 12.97
C GLU A 423 -2.40 -30.76 11.94
#